data_AF-A0A2P7TES1-F1
#
_entry.id   AF-A0A2P7TES1-F1
#
_cell.length_a   1.000
_cell.length_b   1.000
_cell.length_c   1.000
_cell.angle_alpha   90.00
_cell.angle_beta   90.00
_cell.angle_gamma   90.00
#
_symmetry.space_group_name_H-M   'P 1'
#
loop_
_entity.id
_entity.type
_entity.pdbx_description
1 polymer ?
#
loop_
_entity_poly.entity_id
_entity_poly.type
_entity_poly.pdbx_seq_one_letter_code
_entity_poly.pdbx_strand_id
1 'polypeptide(L)'
;MVLPAIGQSGLPGNRTEAYRAGISPIIFMRTKLWVKNVKLLTLYSLSLSMFHPMSFKITLLFFLLFPGSVLLAQNASPCATMATQEEITACAIVQYNETETAMDSIYQHALKQAGANYKNHIRNMHETWKNYVGAACSCEAFPFSATSLETLMRYQCLNRLTRAYMQQLQQLPWEMPLEEAPK
;
A
#
# COMPACT_ATOMS: atom_id res chain seq x y z
N MET A 1 13.24 30.31 -32.86
CA MET A 1 12.88 29.55 -31.63
C MET A 1 12.58 30.57 -30.55
N VAL A 2 11.30 30.81 -30.31
CA VAL A 2 10.84 31.81 -29.34
C VAL A 2 10.46 31.07 -28.06
N LEU A 3 11.26 31.24 -27.00
CA LEU A 3 10.87 30.91 -25.64
C LEU A 3 9.76 31.89 -25.19
N PRO A 4 8.64 31.43 -24.62
CA PRO A 4 7.76 32.34 -23.90
C PRO A 4 8.23 32.51 -22.45
N ALA A 5 7.99 33.74 -21.98
CA ALA A 5 8.45 34.34 -20.75
C ALA A 5 7.94 33.66 -19.48
N ILE A 6 8.80 33.66 -18.45
CA ILE A 6 8.41 33.46 -17.05
C ILE A 6 7.71 34.73 -16.59
N GLY A 7 6.38 34.66 -16.43
CA GLY A 7 5.53 35.78 -16.04
C GLY A 7 4.56 35.41 -14.93
N GLN A 8 4.85 35.95 -13.74
CA GLN A 8 3.96 36.29 -12.63
C GLN A 8 3.31 35.15 -11.80
N SER A 9 3.67 35.20 -10.52
CA SER A 9 3.13 34.46 -9.37
C SER A 9 1.64 34.73 -9.14
N GLY A 10 0.80 33.84 -9.66
CA GLY A 10 -0.60 33.70 -9.27
C GLY A 10 -0.94 32.22 -9.14
N LEU A 11 -1.40 31.78 -7.97
CA LEU A 11 -1.95 30.42 -7.82
C LEU A 11 -3.17 30.28 -8.73
N PRO A 12 -3.27 29.22 -9.56
CA PRO A 12 -4.36 29.06 -10.51
C PRO A 12 -5.71 28.98 -9.79
N GLY A 13 -6.67 29.79 -10.23
CA GLY A 13 -7.99 29.92 -9.60
C GLY A 13 -8.89 28.72 -9.86
N ASN A 14 -8.64 27.97 -10.94
CA ASN A 14 -9.41 26.77 -11.29
C ASN A 14 -8.56 25.60 -11.78
N ARG A 15 -9.20 24.43 -11.90
CA ARG A 15 -8.57 23.15 -12.25
C ARG A 15 -7.96 23.16 -13.67
N THR A 16 -8.59 23.87 -14.60
CA THR A 16 -8.20 23.94 -16.01
C THR A 16 -6.89 24.71 -16.21
N GLU A 17 -6.65 25.74 -15.38
CA GLU A 17 -5.38 26.48 -15.34
C GLU A 17 -4.24 25.65 -14.75
N ALA A 18 -4.52 24.83 -13.72
CA ALA A 18 -3.53 23.95 -13.10
C ALA A 18 -3.01 22.85 -14.06
N TYR A 19 -3.87 22.33 -14.95
CA TYR A 19 -3.45 21.37 -15.97
C TYR A 19 -2.52 21.97 -17.02
N ARG A 20 -2.76 23.22 -17.44
CA ARG A 20 -1.86 23.92 -18.38
C ARG A 20 -0.46 24.17 -17.80
N ALA A 21 -0.36 24.28 -16.47
CA ALA A 21 0.91 24.43 -15.77
C ALA A 21 1.63 23.09 -15.47
N GLY A 22 1.13 21.95 -15.97
CA GLY A 22 1.75 20.64 -15.78
C GLY A 22 1.59 20.06 -14.36
N ILE A 23 0.70 20.61 -13.54
CA ILE A 23 0.47 20.16 -12.17
C ILE A 23 -0.52 18.99 -12.18
N SER A 24 -0.06 17.81 -11.78
CA SER A 24 -0.90 16.60 -11.67
C SER A 24 -2.10 16.84 -10.71
N PRO A 25 -3.31 16.36 -11.05
CA PRO A 25 -4.53 16.65 -10.28
C PRO A 25 -4.50 16.12 -8.84
N ILE A 26 -3.68 15.10 -8.58
CA ILE A 26 -3.46 14.55 -7.24
C ILE A 26 -2.75 15.58 -6.34
N ILE A 27 -1.83 16.37 -6.89
CA ILE A 27 -1.09 17.40 -6.15
C ILE A 27 -2.01 18.59 -5.82
N PHE A 28 -2.86 19.00 -6.76
CA PHE A 28 -3.84 20.08 -6.55
C PHE A 28 -4.90 19.75 -5.48
N MET A 29 -5.33 18.49 -5.38
CA MET A 29 -6.26 18.08 -4.31
C MET A 29 -5.59 18.05 -2.93
N ARG A 30 -4.32 17.61 -2.85
CA ARG A 30 -3.57 17.55 -1.59
C ARG A 30 -3.31 18.93 -0.98
N THR A 31 -3.04 19.96 -1.79
CA THR A 31 -2.79 21.32 -1.29
C THR A 31 -4.05 21.97 -0.71
N LYS A 32 -5.24 21.76 -1.30
CA LYS A 32 -6.50 22.28 -0.73
C LYS A 32 -6.91 21.59 0.57
N LEU A 33 -6.63 20.30 0.73
CA LEU A 33 -6.93 19.56 1.96
C LEU A 33 -6.05 19.99 3.14
N TRP A 34 -4.80 20.36 2.88
CA TRP A 34 -3.87 20.82 3.93
C TRP A 34 -4.29 22.18 4.52
N VAL A 35 -4.71 23.13 3.69
CA VAL A 35 -5.12 24.48 4.12
C VAL A 35 -6.39 24.47 4.97
N LYS A 36 -7.34 23.55 4.71
CA LYS A 36 -8.56 23.43 5.54
C LYS A 36 -8.30 22.91 6.95
N ASN A 37 -7.34 21.98 7.11
CA ASN A 37 -7.05 21.38 8.43
C ASN A 37 -6.23 22.30 9.34
N VAL A 38 -5.38 23.17 8.79
CA VAL A 38 -4.61 24.15 9.59
C VAL A 38 -5.50 25.22 10.23
N LYS A 39 -6.62 25.59 9.59
CA LYS A 39 -7.59 26.55 10.17
C LYS A 39 -8.41 25.97 11.32
N LEU A 40 -8.55 24.64 11.42
CA LEU A 40 -9.33 24.01 12.49
C LEU A 40 -8.50 23.85 13.78
N LEU A 41 -7.19 23.70 13.67
CA LEU A 41 -6.28 23.51 14.80
C LEU A 41 -5.92 24.80 15.54
N THR A 42 -6.16 25.98 14.96
CA THR A 42 -5.84 27.28 15.56
C THR A 42 -6.96 27.87 16.44
N LEU A 43 -8.11 27.19 16.54
CA LEU A 43 -9.25 27.64 17.37
C LEU A 43 -9.40 26.89 18.70
N TYR A 44 -8.59 25.86 18.97
CA TYR A 44 -8.70 25.05 20.20
C TYR A 44 -7.73 25.46 21.33
N SER A 45 -6.79 26.38 21.07
CA SER A 45 -5.70 26.68 22.01
C SER A 45 -5.95 27.87 22.96
N LEU A 46 -7.19 28.32 23.16
CA LEU A 46 -7.49 29.55 23.92
C LEU A 46 -8.40 29.36 25.15
N SER A 47 -8.61 28.14 25.64
CA SER A 47 -9.52 27.90 26.77
C SER A 47 -8.98 27.02 27.92
N LEU A 48 -7.67 27.03 28.20
CA LEU A 48 -7.14 26.37 29.41
C LEU A 48 -5.99 27.17 30.03
N SER A 49 -6.30 28.36 30.53
CA SER A 49 -5.41 29.10 31.43
C SER A 49 -6.21 29.69 32.58
N MET A 50 -6.83 28.82 33.39
CA MET A 50 -7.32 29.16 34.72
C MET A 50 -7.90 27.88 35.32
N PHE A 51 -7.17 27.20 36.19
CA PHE A 51 -7.68 26.53 37.41
C PHE A 51 -6.54 25.77 38.10
N HIS A 52 -5.96 26.49 39.07
CA HIS A 52 -5.46 26.05 40.38
C HIS A 52 -4.26 25.08 40.55
N PRO A 53 -3.24 25.48 41.36
CA PRO A 53 -2.12 24.66 41.78
C PRO A 53 -2.39 24.04 43.15
N MET A 54 -3.16 22.95 43.26
CA MET A 54 -3.25 22.21 44.53
C MET A 54 -3.83 20.80 44.37
N SER A 55 -3.19 19.95 43.57
CA SER A 55 -3.63 18.54 43.45
C SER A 55 -2.49 17.56 43.17
N PHE A 56 -1.26 17.88 43.58
CA PHE A 56 -0.08 17.05 43.28
C PHE A 56 0.09 15.84 44.21
N LYS A 57 -0.76 15.65 45.23
CA LYS A 57 -0.52 14.63 46.27
C LYS A 57 -1.49 13.44 46.29
N ILE A 58 -2.54 13.43 45.46
CA ILE A 58 -3.57 12.36 45.49
C ILE A 58 -3.46 11.39 44.31
N THR A 59 -2.64 11.67 43.29
CA THR A 59 -2.49 10.78 42.13
C THR A 59 -1.53 9.61 42.37
N LEU A 60 -0.72 9.63 43.44
CA LEU A 60 0.31 8.60 43.66
C LEU A 60 -0.23 7.32 44.34
N LEU A 61 -1.47 7.34 44.84
CA LEU A 61 -2.07 6.23 45.60
C LEU A 61 -3.14 5.44 44.84
N PHE A 62 -3.38 5.76 43.56
CA PHE A 62 -4.30 4.99 42.69
C PHE A 62 -3.58 4.03 41.73
N PHE A 63 -2.25 4.07 41.67
CA PHE A 63 -1.47 3.28 40.71
C PHE A 63 -1.04 1.89 41.22
N LEU A 64 -1.30 1.57 42.50
CA LEU A 64 -0.87 0.31 43.13
C LEU A 64 -1.91 -0.83 43.12
N LEU A 65 -3.07 -0.63 42.49
CA LEU A 65 -4.17 -1.61 42.48
C LEU A 65 -4.61 -2.07 41.08
N PHE A 66 -3.77 -1.87 40.05
CA PHE A 66 -4.01 -2.50 38.75
C PHE A 66 -3.23 -3.82 38.65
N PRO A 67 -3.89 -4.99 38.70
CA PRO A 67 -3.24 -6.25 38.39
C PRO A 67 -2.79 -6.18 36.92
N GLY A 68 -1.49 -6.34 36.71
CA GLY A 68 -0.87 -6.32 35.39
C GLY A 68 -1.61 -7.27 34.47
N SER A 69 -2.32 -6.70 33.49
CA SER A 69 -2.88 -7.47 32.40
C SER A 69 -1.69 -8.11 31.68
N VAL A 70 -1.63 -9.44 31.71
CA VAL A 70 -0.71 -10.22 30.88
C VAL A 70 -0.96 -9.75 29.45
N LEU A 71 -0.02 -8.96 28.92
CA LEU A 71 0.06 -8.66 27.49
C LEU A 71 0.13 -10.02 26.81
N LEU A 72 -1.00 -10.42 26.21
CA LEU A 72 -1.02 -11.52 25.26
C LEU A 72 0.12 -11.23 24.28
N ALA A 73 1.11 -12.12 24.24
CA ALA A 73 2.12 -12.11 23.21
C ALA A 73 1.37 -12.12 21.88
N GLN A 74 1.19 -10.94 21.30
CA GLN A 74 0.83 -10.81 19.91
C GLN A 74 1.94 -11.58 19.20
N ASN A 75 1.58 -12.61 18.43
CA ASN A 75 2.50 -13.27 17.53
C ASN A 75 3.18 -12.16 16.74
N ALA A 76 4.36 -11.75 17.19
CA ALA A 76 5.14 -10.74 16.53
C ALA A 76 5.44 -11.37 15.20
N SER A 77 4.76 -10.88 14.16
CA SER A 77 5.11 -11.23 12.79
C SER A 77 6.64 -11.17 12.71
N PRO A 78 7.32 -12.13 12.06
CA PRO A 78 8.77 -12.06 11.90
C PRO A 78 9.23 -10.72 11.30
N CYS A 79 8.31 -9.93 10.73
CA CYS A 79 8.47 -8.56 10.24
C CYS A 79 8.31 -7.42 11.27
N ALA A 80 7.87 -7.67 12.50
CA ALA A 80 7.40 -6.63 13.43
C ALA A 80 8.55 -5.83 14.08
N THR A 81 9.72 -6.44 14.20
CA THR A 81 10.94 -5.80 14.73
C THR A 81 12.10 -6.31 13.89
N MET A 82 12.56 -5.48 12.95
CA MET A 82 13.69 -5.78 12.08
C MET A 82 14.79 -4.75 12.34
N ALA A 83 15.99 -5.22 12.67
CA ALA A 83 17.14 -4.38 12.96
C ALA A 83 18.29 -4.59 11.94
N THR A 84 18.35 -5.75 11.30
CA THR A 84 19.42 -6.10 10.35
C THR A 84 18.92 -6.25 8.91
N GLN A 85 19.83 -6.11 7.94
CA GLN A 85 19.52 -6.32 6.52
C GLN A 85 19.07 -7.77 6.22
N GLU A 86 19.63 -8.74 6.93
CA GLU A 86 19.26 -10.15 6.80
C GLU A 86 17.82 -10.37 7.28
N GLU A 87 17.47 -9.82 8.43
CA GLU A 87 16.10 -9.82 8.96
C GLU A 87 15.14 -9.19 7.95
N ILE A 88 15.43 -7.97 7.47
CA ILE A 88 14.59 -7.27 6.47
C ILE A 88 14.35 -8.15 5.23
N THR A 89 15.40 -8.81 4.74
CA THR A 89 15.32 -9.71 3.59
C THR A 89 14.47 -10.95 3.89
N ALA A 90 14.64 -11.55 5.06
CA ALA A 90 13.85 -12.70 5.50
C ALA A 90 12.35 -12.36 5.59
N CYS A 91 11.98 -11.18 6.10
CA CYS A 91 10.57 -10.77 6.09
C CYS A 91 10.03 -10.55 4.68
N ALA A 92 10.81 -9.97 3.77
CA ALA A 92 10.34 -9.79 2.39
C ALA A 92 9.99 -11.14 1.73
N ILE A 93 10.75 -12.19 2.05
CA ILE A 93 10.46 -13.57 1.62
C ILE A 93 9.16 -14.08 2.26
N VAL A 94 9.00 -13.92 3.58
CA VAL A 94 7.78 -14.35 4.29
C VAL A 94 6.53 -13.65 3.72
N GLN A 95 6.58 -12.33 3.55
CA GLN A 95 5.48 -11.55 2.99
C GLN A 95 5.15 -11.97 1.55
N TYR A 96 6.16 -12.26 0.74
CA TYR A 96 5.93 -12.79 -0.60
C TYR A 96 5.22 -14.15 -0.55
N ASN A 97 5.68 -15.09 0.29
CA ASN A 97 5.07 -16.41 0.41
C ASN A 97 3.60 -16.35 0.87
N GLU A 98 3.29 -15.48 1.84
CA GLU A 98 1.91 -15.22 2.27
C GLU A 98 1.06 -14.67 1.11
N THR A 99 1.61 -13.73 0.35
CA THR A 99 0.92 -13.11 -0.78
C THR A 99 0.73 -14.09 -1.94
N GLU A 100 1.71 -14.93 -2.22
CA GLU A 100 1.63 -16.00 -3.24
C GLU A 100 0.57 -17.03 -2.86
N THR A 101 0.52 -17.42 -1.59
CA THR A 101 -0.52 -18.34 -1.07
C THR A 101 -1.92 -17.73 -1.23
N ALA A 102 -2.09 -16.44 -0.91
CA ALA A 102 -3.35 -15.75 -1.10
C ALA A 102 -3.74 -15.64 -2.58
N MET A 103 -2.77 -15.40 -3.47
CA MET A 103 -2.98 -15.34 -4.92
C MET A 103 -3.37 -16.69 -5.51
N ASP A 104 -2.72 -17.79 -5.10
CA ASP A 104 -3.11 -19.14 -5.54
C ASP A 104 -4.54 -19.45 -5.11
N SER A 105 -4.94 -19.10 -3.88
CA SER A 105 -6.32 -19.29 -3.42
C SER A 105 -7.36 -18.60 -4.33
N ILE A 106 -7.10 -17.35 -4.73
CA ILE A 106 -7.96 -16.60 -5.67
C ILE A 106 -7.99 -17.29 -7.04
N TYR A 107 -6.82 -17.69 -7.55
CA TYR A 107 -6.72 -18.38 -8.84
C TYR A 107 -7.47 -19.72 -8.84
N GLN A 108 -7.31 -20.55 -7.80
CA GLN A 108 -8.04 -21.80 -7.65
C GLN A 108 -9.55 -21.57 -7.54
N HIS A 109 -9.97 -20.50 -6.85
CA HIS A 109 -11.37 -20.11 -6.80
C HIS A 109 -11.91 -19.77 -8.19
N ALA A 110 -11.20 -18.93 -8.95
CA ALA A 110 -11.57 -18.57 -10.32
C ALA A 110 -11.69 -19.81 -11.23
N LEU A 111 -10.77 -20.77 -11.12
CA LEU A 111 -10.83 -22.02 -11.87
C LEU A 111 -11.99 -22.94 -11.45
N LYS A 112 -12.47 -22.86 -10.21
CA LYS A 112 -13.62 -23.64 -9.74
C LYS A 112 -14.92 -23.06 -10.29
N GLN A 113 -15.06 -21.75 -10.30
CA GLN A 113 -16.28 -21.05 -10.74
C GLN A 113 -16.42 -20.96 -12.27
N ALA A 114 -15.30 -20.82 -12.97
CA ALA A 114 -15.31 -20.67 -14.43
C ALA A 114 -15.89 -21.88 -15.17
N GLY A 115 -16.58 -21.64 -16.29
CA GLY A 115 -16.91 -22.71 -17.23
C GLY A 115 -15.70 -23.23 -18.02
N ALA A 116 -15.82 -24.40 -18.65
CA ALA A 116 -14.69 -25.13 -19.25
C ALA A 116 -13.85 -24.31 -20.25
N ASN A 117 -14.48 -23.54 -21.14
CA ASN A 117 -13.77 -22.69 -22.10
C ASN A 117 -13.02 -21.55 -21.39
N TYR A 118 -13.66 -20.90 -20.42
CA TYR A 118 -13.06 -19.78 -19.68
C TYR A 118 -11.89 -20.23 -18.78
N LYS A 119 -11.93 -21.45 -18.21
CA LYS A 119 -10.81 -22.02 -17.45
C LYS A 119 -9.52 -22.04 -18.25
N ASN A 120 -9.56 -22.40 -19.53
CA ASN A 120 -8.36 -22.43 -20.37
C ASN A 120 -7.75 -21.03 -20.53
N HIS A 121 -8.58 -20.01 -20.71
CA HIS A 121 -8.13 -18.62 -20.76
C HIS A 121 -7.50 -18.16 -19.43
N ILE A 122 -8.11 -18.50 -18.29
CA ILE A 122 -7.56 -18.18 -16.96
C ILE A 122 -6.19 -18.84 -16.76
N ARG A 123 -6.03 -20.13 -17.11
CA ARG A 123 -4.74 -20.84 -16.98
C ARG A 123 -3.66 -20.19 -17.84
N ASN A 124 -3.96 -19.93 -19.12
CA ASN A 124 -3.01 -19.33 -20.04
C ASN A 124 -2.59 -17.92 -19.60
N MET A 125 -3.55 -17.10 -19.16
CA MET A 125 -3.28 -15.77 -18.59
C MET A 125 -2.36 -15.88 -17.37
N HIS A 126 -2.64 -16.81 -16.45
CA HIS A 126 -1.86 -16.99 -15.23
C HIS A 126 -0.43 -17.49 -15.52
N GLU A 127 -0.25 -18.44 -16.43
CA GLU A 127 1.08 -18.90 -16.85
C GLU A 127 1.88 -17.78 -17.52
N THR A 128 1.25 -17.02 -18.41
CA THR A 128 1.88 -15.86 -19.06
C THR A 128 2.31 -14.81 -18.03
N TRP A 129 1.46 -14.54 -17.05
CA TRP A 129 1.76 -13.61 -15.97
C TRP A 129 2.96 -14.07 -15.12
N LYS A 130 3.04 -15.35 -14.74
CA LYS A 130 4.19 -15.88 -13.97
C LYS A 130 5.52 -15.67 -14.70
N ASN A 131 5.54 -15.95 -16.00
CA ASN A 131 6.73 -15.74 -16.84
C ASN A 131 7.12 -14.27 -16.88
N TYR A 132 6.15 -13.37 -17.06
CA TYR A 132 6.37 -11.93 -17.02
C TYR A 132 6.94 -11.48 -15.67
N VAL A 133 6.34 -11.89 -14.56
CA VAL A 133 6.77 -11.47 -13.22
C VAL A 133 8.18 -11.93 -12.90
N GLY A 134 8.54 -13.17 -13.25
CA GLY A 134 9.91 -13.66 -13.08
C GLY A 134 10.93 -12.81 -13.86
N ALA A 135 10.64 -12.50 -15.12
CA ALA A 135 11.50 -11.67 -15.95
C ALA A 135 11.57 -10.22 -15.46
N ALA A 136 10.43 -9.63 -15.11
CA ALA A 136 10.34 -8.26 -14.62
C ALA A 136 11.13 -8.07 -13.31
N CYS A 137 10.97 -8.99 -12.36
CA CYS A 137 11.67 -8.89 -11.08
C CYS A 137 13.16 -9.24 -11.15
N SER A 138 13.57 -10.06 -12.13
CA SER A 138 14.99 -10.22 -12.47
C SER A 138 15.59 -8.91 -12.97
N CYS A 139 14.89 -8.22 -13.88
CA CYS A 139 15.31 -6.92 -14.41
C CYS A 139 15.36 -5.82 -13.32
N GLU A 140 14.35 -5.76 -12.45
CA GLU A 140 14.27 -4.78 -11.36
C GLU A 140 15.37 -4.98 -10.30
N ALA A 141 15.76 -6.22 -10.04
CA ALA A 141 16.84 -6.55 -9.10
C ALA A 141 18.24 -6.42 -9.72
N PHE A 142 18.35 -6.38 -11.06
CA PHE A 142 19.64 -6.36 -11.77
C PHE A 142 20.61 -5.26 -11.31
N PRO A 143 20.20 -4.00 -11.05
CA PRO A 143 21.11 -2.96 -10.56
C PRO A 143 21.79 -3.30 -9.22
N PHE A 144 21.23 -4.24 -8.47
CA PHE A 144 21.71 -4.70 -7.17
C PHE A 144 22.43 -6.04 -7.26
N SER A 145 22.70 -6.54 -8.47
CA SER A 145 23.33 -7.85 -8.68
C SER A 145 24.62 -8.00 -7.88
N ALA A 146 24.82 -9.17 -7.26
CA ALA A 146 25.98 -9.48 -6.42
C ALA A 146 26.09 -8.65 -5.13
N THR A 147 25.02 -7.95 -4.72
CA THR A 147 24.93 -7.30 -3.41
C THR A 147 23.94 -8.04 -2.51
N SER A 148 24.00 -7.79 -1.20
CA SER A 148 23.01 -8.29 -0.24
C SER A 148 21.59 -7.73 -0.46
N LEU A 149 21.44 -6.67 -1.28
CA LEU A 149 20.15 -6.07 -1.62
C LEU A 149 19.44 -6.79 -2.76
N GLU A 150 20.14 -7.57 -3.60
CA GLU A 150 19.55 -8.25 -4.76
C GLU A 150 18.31 -9.05 -4.38
N THR A 151 18.43 -9.90 -3.35
CA THR A 151 17.35 -10.74 -2.85
C THR A 151 16.19 -9.90 -2.33
N LEU A 152 16.47 -8.87 -1.53
CA LEU A 152 15.43 -7.99 -0.99
C LEU A 152 14.63 -7.33 -2.12
N MET A 153 15.33 -6.73 -3.09
CA MET A 153 14.70 -6.03 -4.20
C MET A 153 13.87 -6.98 -5.07
N ARG A 154 14.37 -8.19 -5.32
CA ARG A 154 13.64 -9.22 -6.06
C ARG A 154 12.34 -9.60 -5.35
N TYR A 155 12.38 -9.92 -4.05
CA TYR A 155 11.18 -10.33 -3.30
C TYR A 155 10.18 -9.18 -3.07
N GLN A 156 10.65 -7.94 -2.95
CA GLN A 156 9.77 -6.77 -2.93
C GLN A 156 9.03 -6.59 -4.26
N CYS A 157 9.72 -6.75 -5.39
CA CYS A 157 9.10 -6.73 -6.71
C CYS A 157 8.04 -7.83 -6.85
N LEU A 158 8.41 -9.07 -6.50
CA LEU A 158 7.52 -10.23 -6.58
C LEU A 158 6.25 -9.98 -5.76
N ASN A 159 6.38 -9.54 -4.51
CA ASN A 159 5.25 -9.22 -3.64
C ASN A 159 4.34 -8.14 -4.26
N ARG A 160 4.92 -7.02 -4.72
CA ARG A 160 4.17 -5.91 -5.33
C ARG A 160 3.38 -6.35 -6.57
N LEU A 161 4.01 -7.11 -7.47
CA LEU A 161 3.36 -7.56 -8.71
C LEU A 161 2.31 -8.64 -8.42
N THR A 162 2.53 -9.53 -7.46
CA THR A 162 1.54 -10.52 -7.04
C THR A 162 0.30 -9.85 -6.43
N ARG A 163 0.46 -8.84 -5.57
CA ARG A 163 -0.68 -8.08 -5.03
C ARG A 163 -1.49 -7.38 -6.12
N ALA A 164 -0.81 -6.78 -7.10
CA ALA A 164 -1.50 -6.15 -8.22
C ALA A 164 -2.27 -7.19 -9.07
N TYR A 165 -1.66 -8.35 -9.30
CA TYR A 165 -2.30 -9.42 -10.05
C TYR A 165 -3.49 -10.04 -9.32
N MET A 166 -3.45 -10.16 -7.99
CA MET A 166 -4.62 -10.56 -7.20
C MET A 166 -5.81 -9.64 -7.46
N GLN A 167 -5.59 -8.32 -7.57
CA GLN A 167 -6.65 -7.37 -7.89
C GLN A 167 -7.19 -7.57 -9.32
N GLN A 168 -6.31 -7.85 -10.28
CA GLN A 168 -6.71 -8.15 -11.66
C GLN A 168 -7.52 -9.46 -11.73
N LEU A 169 -7.04 -10.51 -11.05
CA LEU A 169 -7.73 -11.77 -10.83
C LEU A 169 -9.00 -11.64 -10.00
N GLN A 170 -9.31 -10.49 -9.40
CA GLN A 170 -10.57 -10.22 -8.70
C GLN A 170 -11.55 -9.39 -9.55
N GLN A 171 -11.13 -8.96 -10.74
CA GLN A 171 -11.95 -8.18 -11.66
C GLN A 171 -12.40 -8.95 -12.91
N LEU A 172 -11.90 -10.19 -13.13
CA LEU A 172 -12.32 -10.95 -14.31
C LEU A 172 -13.75 -11.48 -14.11
N PRO A 173 -14.53 -11.58 -15.19
CA PRO A 173 -15.88 -12.09 -15.12
C PRO A 173 -15.93 -13.63 -15.14
N TRP A 174 -15.26 -14.35 -14.22
CA TRP A 174 -15.31 -15.83 -14.17
C TRP A 174 -16.64 -16.42 -13.69
N GLU A 175 -17.50 -15.60 -13.08
CA GLU A 175 -18.83 -15.99 -12.60
C GLU A 175 -19.93 -15.91 -13.68
N MET A 176 -19.61 -15.51 -14.91
CA MET A 176 -20.64 -15.38 -15.95
C MET A 176 -21.23 -16.74 -16.38
N PRO A 177 -22.57 -16.88 -16.43
CA PRO A 177 -23.23 -18.04 -17.00
C PRO A 177 -22.84 -18.24 -18.47
N LEU A 178 -22.55 -19.49 -18.84
CA LEU A 178 -21.98 -19.88 -20.14
C LEU A 178 -22.87 -19.61 -21.36
N GLU A 179 -24.11 -19.16 -21.16
CA GLU A 179 -25.09 -18.97 -22.23
C GLU A 179 -24.90 -17.65 -23.02
N GLU A 180 -24.10 -16.71 -22.48
CA GLU A 180 -23.88 -15.39 -23.09
C GLU A 180 -22.49 -15.20 -23.74
N ALA A 181 -21.66 -16.25 -23.80
CA ALA A 181 -20.34 -16.13 -24.40
C ALA A 181 -20.44 -15.95 -25.93
N PRO A 182 -19.94 -14.84 -26.52
CA PRO A 182 -19.93 -14.68 -27.97
C PRO A 182 -19.06 -15.76 -28.61
N LYS A 183 -19.59 -16.38 -29.67
CA LYS A 183 -18.91 -17.39 -30.49
C LYS A 183 -17.76 -16.81 -31.29
#